data_AF-U1QUT5-F1
#
_entry.id   AF-U1QUT5-F1
#
_cell.length_a   1.000
_cell.length_b   1.000
_cell.length_c   1.000
_cell.angle_alpha   90.00
_cell.angle_beta   90.00
_cell.angle_gamma   90.00
#
_symmetry.space_group_name_H-M   'P 1'
#
loop_
_entity.id
_entity.type
_entity.pdbx_description
1 polymer ?
#
loop_
_entity_poly.entity_id
_entity_poly.type
_entity_poly.pdbx_seq_one_letter_code
_entity_poly.pdbx_strand_id
1 'polypeptide(L)'
;MPGQHERVVQDTARWLEKHKIPYMSLCFAGLKDSIAATVRIDDLPANIDILRAADQQVVVFEQDYNLDCAGSRIRDWSEESVDYVLELFENAQ
;
A
#
# COMPACT_ATOMS: atom_id res chain seq x y z
N MET A 1 9.06 22.41 5.50
CA MET A 1 10.17 22.90 6.34
C MET A 1 11.26 21.84 6.36
N PRO A 2 12.56 22.20 6.32
CA PRO A 2 13.63 21.23 6.53
C PRO A 2 13.44 20.52 7.89
N GLY A 3 13.52 19.18 7.92
CA GLY A 3 13.39 18.37 9.14
C GLY A 3 12.05 17.65 9.38
N GLN A 4 10.99 17.92 8.61
CA GLN A 4 9.74 17.15 8.72
C GLN A 4 9.89 15.70 8.25
N HIS A 5 10.63 15.48 7.16
CA HIS A 5 10.88 14.14 6.62
C HIS A 5 11.63 13.25 7.63
N GLU A 6 12.70 13.77 8.24
CA GLU A 6 13.48 13.04 9.26
C GLU A 6 12.63 12.63 10.46
N ARG A 7 11.75 13.52 10.94
CA ARG A 7 10.83 13.23 12.05
C ARG A 7 9.82 12.14 11.68
N VAL A 8 9.22 12.21 10.49
CA VAL A 8 8.27 11.19 10.02
C VAL A 8 8.94 9.83 9.94
N VAL A 9 10.13 9.75 9.36
CA VAL A 9 10.90 8.50 9.26
C VAL A 9 11.17 7.91 10.65
N GLN A 10 11.66 8.74 11.59
CA GLN A 10 11.98 8.28 12.95
C GLN A 10 10.75 7.84 13.76
N ASP A 11 9.61 8.53 13.61
CA ASP A 11 8.39 8.19 14.33
C ASP A 11 7.78 6.90 13.77
N THR A 12 7.80 6.71 12.44
CA THR A 12 7.36 5.47 11.79
C THR A 12 8.24 4.27 12.19
N ALA A 13 9.57 4.42 12.15
CA ALA A 13 10.48 3.34 12.54
C ALA A 13 10.27 2.91 14.00
N ARG A 14 10.13 3.88 14.92
CA ARG A 14 9.85 3.60 16.34
C ARG A 14 8.53 2.86 16.54
N TRP A 15 7.50 3.22 15.79
CA TRP A 15 6.22 2.50 15.84
C TRP A 15 6.36 1.05 15.35
N LEU A 16 7.08 0.82 14.25
CA LEU A 16 7.30 -0.51 13.67
C LEU A 16 8.12 -1.40 14.62
N GLU A 17 9.19 -0.87 15.23
CA GLU A 17 9.99 -1.57 16.24
C GLU A 17 9.15 -2.00 17.44
N LYS A 18 8.31 -1.08 17.96
CA LYS A 18 7.42 -1.36 19.09
C LYS A 18 6.47 -2.52 18.79
N HIS A 19 6.00 -2.64 17.55
CA HIS A 19 5.08 -3.70 17.12
C HIS A 19 5.80 -4.92 16.52
N LYS A 20 7.15 -4.93 16.53
CA LYS A 20 7.99 -6.02 15.97
C LYS A 20 7.69 -6.33 14.50
N ILE A 21 7.31 -5.32 13.73
CA ILE A 21 7.06 -5.44 12.29
C ILE A 21 8.39 -5.25 11.58
N PRO A 22 8.90 -6.25 10.82
CA PRO A 22 10.12 -6.08 10.03
C PRO A 22 9.93 -4.97 8.99
N TYR A 23 10.87 -4.02 8.94
CA TYR A 23 10.75 -2.83 8.08
C TYR A 23 12.00 -2.57 7.24
N MET A 24 12.90 -3.54 7.11
CA MET A 24 14.12 -3.42 6.31
C MET A 24 13.86 -3.18 4.81
N SER A 25 12.66 -3.52 4.33
CA SER A 25 12.18 -3.24 2.97
C SER A 25 11.36 -1.95 2.86
N LEU A 26 11.24 -1.15 3.92
CA LEU A 26 10.46 0.08 3.92
C LEU A 26 11.09 1.13 3.01
N CYS A 27 10.34 1.61 2.03
CA CYS A 27 10.76 2.68 1.13
C CYS A 27 9.96 3.97 1.40
N PHE A 28 10.65 5.08 1.63
CA PHE A 28 10.04 6.41 1.67
C PHE A 28 10.18 7.06 0.29
N ALA A 29 9.16 6.90 -0.54
CA ALA A 29 9.10 7.53 -1.86
C ALA A 29 8.12 8.69 -1.89
N GLY A 30 8.41 9.71 -2.71
CA GLY A 30 7.48 10.81 -2.96
C GLY A 30 6.28 10.38 -3.80
N LEU A 31 6.52 9.68 -4.91
CA LEU A 31 5.48 9.17 -5.81
C LEU A 31 5.51 7.64 -5.83
N LYS A 32 4.35 7.01 -5.56
CA LYS A 32 4.22 5.54 -5.42
C LYS A 32 4.24 4.76 -6.74
N ASP A 33 4.06 5.45 -7.86
CA ASP A 33 4.17 4.91 -9.22
C ASP A 33 5.62 4.50 -9.57
N SER A 34 6.62 5.12 -8.94
CA SER A 34 8.05 4.95 -9.23
C SER A 34 8.70 3.64 -8.74
N ILE A 35 8.02 2.85 -7.90
CA ILE A 35 8.56 1.60 -7.33
C ILE A 35 7.93 0.40 -8.03
N ALA A 36 8.65 -0.37 -8.83
CA ALA A 36 8.06 -1.55 -9.49
C ALA A 36 7.49 -2.57 -8.47
N ALA A 37 6.23 -2.98 -8.66
CA ALA A 37 5.56 -4.01 -7.89
C ALA A 37 4.48 -4.68 -8.73
N THR A 38 4.32 -5.99 -8.59
CA THR A 38 3.28 -6.79 -9.28
C THR A 38 1.89 -6.45 -8.78
N VAL A 39 1.71 -6.29 -7.46
CA VAL A 39 0.45 -5.92 -6.82
C VAL A 39 0.71 -4.82 -5.80
N ARG A 40 -0.18 -3.81 -5.76
CA ARG A 40 -0.17 -2.75 -4.76
C ARG A 40 -1.45 -2.76 -3.94
N ILE A 41 -1.32 -2.49 -2.64
CA ILE A 41 -2.46 -2.31 -1.73
C ILE A 41 -2.41 -0.87 -1.21
N ASP A 42 -3.49 -0.12 -1.39
CA ASP A 42 -3.61 1.27 -0.91
C ASP A 42 -5.07 1.58 -0.57
N ASP A 43 -5.29 2.42 0.43
CA ASP A 43 -6.62 2.89 0.84
C ASP A 43 -6.91 4.31 0.34
N LEU A 44 -5.90 5.12 0.01
CA LEU A 44 -6.09 6.52 -0.36
C LEU A 44 -6.53 6.66 -1.83
N PRO A 45 -7.72 7.23 -2.13
CA PRO A 45 -8.22 7.36 -3.49
C PRO A 45 -7.23 8.04 -4.46
N ALA A 46 -6.56 9.11 -3.99
CA ALA A 46 -5.57 9.82 -4.81
C ALA A 46 -4.38 8.93 -5.22
N ASN A 47 -3.92 8.02 -4.34
CA ASN A 47 -2.86 7.07 -4.71
C ASN A 47 -3.41 6.04 -5.69
N ILE A 48 -4.59 5.49 -5.41
CA ILE A 48 -5.24 4.49 -6.26
C ILE A 48 -5.40 5.02 -7.70
N ASP A 49 -5.84 6.26 -7.87
CA ASP A 49 -5.99 6.91 -9.16
C ASP A 49 -4.66 7.07 -9.90
N ILE A 50 -3.61 7.54 -9.21
CA ILE A 50 -2.25 7.69 -9.78
C ILE A 50 -1.71 6.34 -10.27
N LEU A 51 -1.81 5.31 -9.43
CA LEU A 51 -1.28 3.98 -9.71
C LEU A 51 -2.02 3.33 -10.88
N ARG A 52 -3.35 3.47 -10.95
CA ARG A 52 -4.17 2.97 -12.06
C ARG A 52 -3.91 3.72 -13.36
N ALA A 53 -3.72 5.04 -13.29
CA ALA A 53 -3.34 5.83 -14.46
C ALA A 53 -1.98 5.41 -15.04
N ALA A 54 -1.12 4.81 -14.22
CA ALA A 54 0.16 4.21 -14.61
C ALA A 54 0.05 2.73 -15.02
N ASP A 55 -1.16 2.21 -15.26
CA ASP A 55 -1.46 0.82 -15.64
C ASP A 55 -0.95 -0.22 -14.62
N GLN A 56 -0.96 0.14 -13.33
CA GLN A 56 -0.52 -0.74 -12.25
C GLN A 56 -1.70 -1.46 -11.62
N GLN A 57 -1.49 -2.72 -11.24
CA GLN A 57 -2.48 -3.53 -10.54
C GLN A 57 -2.59 -3.09 -9.07
N VAL A 58 -3.77 -2.56 -8.71
CA VAL A 58 -4.06 -2.02 -7.38
C VAL A 58 -5.26 -2.72 -6.76
N VAL A 59 -5.06 -3.28 -5.58
CA VAL A 59 -6.10 -3.77 -4.67
C VAL A 59 -6.42 -2.65 -3.66
N VAL A 60 -7.69 -2.26 -3.60
CA VAL A 60 -8.14 -1.23 -2.64
C VAL A 60 -8.25 -1.85 -1.26
N PHE A 61 -7.59 -1.26 -0.26
CA PHE A 61 -7.90 -1.58 1.13
C PHE A 61 -9.11 -0.75 1.55
N GLU A 62 -10.27 -1.40 1.73
CA GLU A 62 -11.55 -0.73 1.90
C GLU A 62 -11.60 0.11 3.19
N GLN A 63 -12.12 1.32 3.06
CA GLN A 63 -12.40 2.26 4.14
C GLN A 63 -13.69 3.00 3.80
N ASP A 64 -14.39 3.54 4.81
CA ASP A 64 -15.66 4.28 4.60
C ASP A 64 -15.55 5.42 3.59
N TYR A 65 -14.37 6.01 3.47
CA TYR A 65 -14.10 7.15 2.58
C TYR A 65 -13.71 6.76 1.15
N ASN A 66 -13.52 5.47 0.84
CA ASN A 66 -13.08 5.00 -0.49
C ASN A 66 -14.06 4.00 -1.15
N LEU A 67 -15.30 3.94 -0.66
CA LEU A 67 -16.34 3.05 -1.18
C LEU A 67 -16.63 3.27 -2.68
N ASP A 68 -16.44 4.49 -3.17
CA ASP A 68 -16.62 4.85 -4.57
C ASP A 68 -15.46 4.41 -5.48
N CYS A 69 -14.31 3.99 -4.92
CA CYS A 69 -13.20 3.48 -5.71
C CYS A 69 -13.57 2.11 -6.29
N ALA A 70 -13.73 2.00 -7.62
CA ALA A 70 -14.02 0.71 -8.27
C ALA A 70 -12.85 -0.30 -8.14
N GLY A 71 -13.05 -1.56 -8.54
CA GLY A 71 -11.99 -2.57 -8.69
C GLY A 71 -11.81 -3.53 -7.50
N SER A 72 -10.77 -4.38 -7.60
CA SER A 72 -10.39 -5.39 -6.61
C SER A 72 -10.17 -4.77 -5.23
N ARG A 73 -10.59 -5.47 -4.17
CA ARG A 73 -10.56 -4.95 -2.80
C ARG A 73 -10.41 -6.02 -1.75
N ILE A 74 -9.86 -5.63 -0.60
CA ILE A 74 -9.87 -6.38 0.66
C ILE A 74 -10.38 -5.47 1.78
N ARG A 75 -10.96 -6.05 2.84
CA ARG A 75 -11.51 -5.29 3.99
C ARG A 75 -10.71 -5.46 5.27
N ASP A 76 -9.84 -6.46 5.28
CA ASP A 76 -9.07 -6.87 6.44
C ASP A 76 -7.82 -7.66 5.99
N TRP A 77 -7.09 -8.18 6.98
CA TRP A 77 -5.93 -9.07 6.79
C TRP A 77 -6.27 -10.51 7.18
N SER A 78 -7.53 -10.94 7.00
CA SER A 78 -7.90 -12.35 7.17
C SER A 78 -7.15 -13.24 6.17
N GLU A 79 -7.06 -14.53 6.47
CA GLU A 79 -6.43 -15.52 5.59
C GLU A 79 -7.04 -15.48 4.18
N GLU A 80 -8.37 -15.38 4.07
CA GLU A 80 -9.07 -15.23 2.80
C GLU A 80 -8.65 -13.97 2.01
N SER A 81 -8.55 -12.81 2.68
CA SER A 81 -8.09 -11.57 2.06
C SER A 81 -6.63 -11.66 1.60
N VAL A 82 -5.78 -12.34 2.36
CA VAL A 82 -4.36 -12.56 2.02
C VAL A 82 -4.23 -13.50 0.83
N ASP A 83 -4.92 -14.63 0.85
CA ASP A 83 -4.92 -15.62 -0.23
C ASP A 83 -5.39 -15.00 -1.54
N TYR A 84 -6.47 -14.19 -1.51
CA TYR A 84 -6.94 -13.45 -2.67
C TYR A 84 -5.87 -12.54 -3.29
N VAL A 85 -5.09 -11.83 -2.46
CA VAL A 85 -4.00 -10.98 -2.95
C VAL A 85 -2.85 -11.83 -3.54
N LEU A 86 -2.55 -12.98 -2.93
CA LEU A 86 -1.52 -13.88 -3.43
C LEU A 86 -1.93 -14.50 -4.78
N GLU A 87 -3.18 -14.91 -4.94
CA GLU A 87 -3.71 -15.37 -6.23
C GLU A 87 -3.57 -14.30 -7.32
N LEU A 88 -3.86 -13.03 -6.98
CA LEU A 88 -3.66 -11.90 -7.88
C LEU A 88 -2.19 -11.67 -8.25
N PHE A 89 -1.26 -11.95 -7.33
CA PHE A 89 0.17 -11.87 -7.59
C PHE A 89 0.65 -13.01 -8.50
N GLU A 90 0.18 -14.23 -8.27
CA GLU A 90 0.55 -15.41 -9.05
C GLU A 90 0.01 -15.36 -10.48
N ASN A 91 -1.21 -14.84 -10.68
CA ASN A 91 -1.85 -14.72 -11.99
C ASN A 91 -1.34 -13.56 -12.85
N ALA A 92 -0.48 -12.70 -12.30
CA ALA A 92 0.13 -11.58 -13.02
C ALA A 92 1.48 -11.94 -13.69
N GLN A 93 1.90 -13.21 -13.61
CA GLN A 93 3.04 -13.80 -14.33
C GLN A 93 2.65 -14.26 -15.73
#